data_AF-A0A401H1D4-F1
#
_entry.id   AF-A0A401H1D4-F1
#
_cell.length_a   1.000
_cell.length_b   1.000
_cell.length_c   1.000
_cell.angle_alpha   90.00
_cell.angle_beta   90.00
_cell.angle_gamma   90.00
#
_symmetry.space_group_name_H-M   'P 1'
#
loop_
_entity.id
_entity.type
_entity.pdbx_description
1 polymer ?
#
loop_
_entity_poly.entity_id
_entity_poly.type
_entity_poly.pdbx_seq_one_letter_code
_entity_poly.pdbx_strand_id
1 'polypeptide(L)' 'MPVDEARAAELKARLKEQDEIIRESWVRAMEAKIVRDNITKCYRIEGVNHGEKCKELVDRYAVMLKENRVQGYKHIDV' A
#
# COMPACT_ATOMS: atom_id res chain seq x y z
N MET A 1 8.01 33.53 21.71
CA MET A 1 9.45 33.75 21.46
C MET A 1 9.81 33.04 20.17
N PRO A 2 10.79 33.49 19.37
CA PRO A 2 11.10 32.89 18.06
C PRO A 2 11.48 31.40 18.11
N VAL A 3 11.97 30.92 19.26
CA VAL A 3 12.32 29.50 19.50
C VAL A 3 11.07 28.60 19.51
N ASP A 4 9.92 29.12 19.93
CA ASP A 4 8.66 28.35 20.00
C ASP A 4 8.07 28.12 18.60
N GLU A 5 8.13 29.14 17.74
CA GLU A 5 7.64 29.07 16.35
C GLU A 5 8.53 28.18 15.48
N ALA A 6 9.85 28.26 15.64
CA ALA A 6 10.79 27.38 14.93
C ALA A 6 10.57 25.90 15.30
N ARG A 7 10.36 25.61 16.60
CA ARG A 7 10.09 24.25 17.09
C ARG A 7 8.71 23.74 16.66
N ALA A 8 7.71 24.62 16.57
CA ALA A 8 6.41 24.28 16.03
C ALA A 8 6.46 23.94 14.53
N ALA A 9 7.27 24.68 13.75
CA ALA A 9 7.48 24.40 12.33
C ALA A 9 8.17 23.05 12.11
N GLU A 10 9.20 22.73 12.90
CA GLU A 10 9.89 21.43 12.86
C GLU A 10 8.94 20.28 13.19
N LEU A 11 8.14 20.41 14.25
CA LEU A 11 7.15 19.38 14.62
C LEU A 11 6.12 19.16 13.51
N LYS A 12 5.63 20.24 12.90
CA LYS A 12 4.69 20.17 11.78
C LYS A 12 5.30 19.49 10.56
N ALA A 13 6.57 19.75 10.26
CA ALA A 13 7.28 19.09 9.17
C ALA A 13 7.40 17.57 9.42
N ARG A 14 7.77 17.17 10.64
CA ARG A 14 7.85 15.75 11.02
C ARG A 14 6.51 15.03 10.95
N LEU A 15 5.42 15.67 11.38
CA LEU A 15 4.07 15.09 11.27
C LEU A 15 3.65 14.92 9.81
N LYS A 16 3.95 15.91 8.95
CA LYS A 16 3.68 15.84 7.51
C LYS A 16 4.41 14.67 6.85
N GLU A 17 5.68 14.47 7.17
CA GLU A 17 6.48 13.35 6.66
C GLU A 17 5.90 12.00 7.11
N GLN A 18 5.50 11.88 8.38
CA GLN A 18 4.86 10.66 8.89
C GLN A 18 3.53 10.37 8.16
N ASP A 19 2.70 11.39 7.96
CA ASP A 19 1.43 11.27 7.25
C ASP A 19 1.63 10.87 5.78
N GLU A 20 2.67 11.39 5.12
CA GLU A 20 3.03 11.03 3.74
C GLU A 20 3.43 9.56 3.63
N ILE A 21 4.30 9.07 4.52
CA ILE A 21 4.71 7.65 4.56
C ILE A 21 3.49 6.73 4.74
N ILE A 22 2.62 7.04 5.71
CA ILE A 22 1.42 6.24 5.97
C ILE A 22 0.49 6.27 4.74
N ARG A 23 0.30 7.44 4.14
CA ARG A 23 -0.57 7.60 2.96
C ARG A 23 -0.06 6.75 1.80
N GLU A 24 1.23 6.81 1.48
CA GLU A 24 1.83 6.00 0.42
C GLU A 24 1.66 4.51 0.68
N SER A 25 1.83 4.08 1.94
CA SER A 25 1.62 2.70 2.34
C SER A 25 0.18 2.23 2.10
N TRP A 26 -0.81 3.10 2.40
CA TRP A 26 -2.21 2.83 2.08
C TRP A 26 -2.51 2.82 0.58
N VAL A 27 -1.87 3.69 -0.20
CA VAL A 27 -2.02 3.70 -1.67
C VAL A 27 -1.57 2.36 -2.25
N ARG A 28 -0.40 1.85 -1.85
CA ARG A 28 0.09 0.52 -2.30
C ARG A 28 -0.84 -0.63 -1.90
N ALA A 29 -1.42 -0.56 -0.70
CA ALA A 29 -2.41 -1.55 -0.26
C ALA A 29 -3.71 -1.49 -1.11
N MET A 30 -4.14 -0.28 -1.49
CA MET A 30 -5.30 -0.08 -2.37
C MET A 30 -5.02 -0.55 -3.80
N GLU A 31 -3.82 -0.39 -4.32
CA GLU A 31 -3.41 -0.97 -5.61
C GLU A 31 -3.54 -2.50 -5.60
N ALA A 32 -3.06 -3.16 -4.54
CA ALA A 32 -3.21 -4.60 -4.39
C ALA A 32 -4.69 -5.03 -4.34
N LYS A 33 -5.55 -4.22 -3.71
CA LYS A 33 -7.01 -4.44 -3.70
C LYS A 33 -7.61 -4.37 -5.11
N ILE A 34 -7.21 -3.41 -5.94
CA ILE A 34 -7.67 -3.30 -7.33
C ILE A 34 -7.30 -4.56 -8.12
N VAL A 35 -6.08 -5.07 -7.94
CA VAL A 35 -5.65 -6.32 -8.61
C VAL A 35 -6.51 -7.50 -8.15
N ARG A 36 -6.81 -7.62 -6.86
CA ARG A 36 -7.72 -8.64 -6.32
C ARG A 36 -9.12 -8.57 -6.93
N ASP A 37 -9.67 -7.37 -7.09
CA ASP A 37 -10.98 -7.18 -7.71
C ASP A 37 -10.97 -7.59 -9.19
N ASN A 38 -9.86 -7.33 -9.90
CA ASN A 38 -9.67 -7.78 -11.28
C ASN A 38 -9.52 -9.29 -11.40
N ILE A 39 -8.84 -9.96 -10.45
CA ILE A 39 -8.80 -11.43 -10.38
C ILE A 39 -10.22 -11.98 -10.22
N THR A 40 -11.01 -11.39 -9.32
CA THR A 40 -12.40 -11.81 -9.07
C THR A 40 -13.25 -11.68 -10.33
N LYS A 41 -13.08 -10.61 -11.10
CA LYS A 41 -13.75 -10.44 -12.40
C LYS A 41 -13.27 -11.47 -13.42
N CYS A 42 -11.96 -11.69 -13.52
CA CYS A 42 -11.38 -12.69 -14.43
C CYS A 42 -11.92 -14.09 -14.15
N TYR A 43 -12.00 -14.50 -12.88
CA TYR A 43 -12.56 -15.78 -12.48
C TYR A 43 -14.04 -15.94 -12.88
N ARG A 44 -14.82 -14.85 -12.81
CA ARG A 44 -16.23 -14.85 -13.24
C ARG A 44 -16.39 -14.94 -14.76
N ILE A 45 -15.47 -14.35 -15.51
CA ILE A 45 -15.53 -14.30 -16.98
C ILE A 45 -15.03 -15.61 -17.60
N GLU A 46 -13.87 -16.10 -17.14
CA GLU A 46 -13.18 -17.26 -17.74
C GLU A 46 -13.73 -18.61 -17.25
N GLY A 47 -14.46 -18.63 -16.12
CA GLY A 47 -15.04 -19.84 -15.57
C GLY A 47 -13.96 -20.91 -15.36
N VAL A 48 -14.13 -22.09 -15.96
CA VAL A 48 -13.20 -23.23 -15.82
C VAL A 48 -11.78 -22.90 -16.32
N ASN A 49 -11.62 -21.94 -17.24
CA ASN A 49 -10.32 -21.59 -17.83
C ASN A 49 -9.49 -20.60 -16.99
N HIS A 50 -9.97 -20.22 -15.80
CA HIS A 50 -9.31 -19.20 -14.98
C HIS A 50 -7.85 -19.54 -14.61
N GLY A 51 -7.50 -20.83 -14.57
CA GLY A 51 -6.17 -21.31 -14.20
C GLY A 51 -5.06 -20.85 -15.16
N GLU A 52 -5.35 -20.77 -16.45
CA GLU A 52 -4.40 -20.28 -17.45
C GLU A 52 -4.57 -18.78 -17.69
N LYS A 53 -5.82 -18.32 -17.83
CA LYS A 53 -6.14 -16.96 -18.27
C LYS A 53 -5.91 -15.90 -17.20
N CYS A 54 -6.09 -16.25 -15.93
CA CYS A 54 -5.95 -15.31 -14.81
C CYS A 54 -4.63 -15.45 -14.05
N LYS A 55 -3.73 -16.36 -14.50
CA LYS A 55 -2.47 -16.69 -13.81
C LYS A 55 -1.58 -15.46 -13.57
N GLU A 56 -1.42 -14.62 -14.57
CA GLU A 56 -0.58 -13.42 -14.46
C GLU A 56 -1.08 -12.46 -13.36
N LEU A 57 -2.40 -12.27 -13.27
CA LEU A 57 -3.00 -11.41 -12.24
C LEU A 57 -2.78 -11.97 -10.85
N VAL A 58 -2.90 -13.29 -10.69
CA VAL A 58 -2.67 -14.00 -9.42
C VAL A 58 -1.21 -13.92 -9.02
N ASP A 59 -0.29 -14.18 -9.95
CA ASP A 59 1.16 -14.14 -9.70
C ASP A 59 1.58 -12.71 -9.30
N ARG A 60 1.05 -11.68 -9.98
CA ARG A 60 1.27 -10.27 -9.62
C ARG A 60 0.72 -9.93 -8.24
N TYR A 61 -0.50 -10.37 -7.92
CA TYR A 61 -1.10 -10.14 -6.61
C TYR A 61 -0.30 -10.82 -5.48
N ALA A 62 0.26 -12.01 -5.73
CA ALA A 62 1.10 -12.71 -4.77
C ALA A 62 2.40 -11.96 -4.45
N VAL A 63 3.00 -11.29 -5.44
CA VAL A 63 4.15 -10.40 -5.23
C VAL A 63 3.72 -9.17 -4.42
N MET A 64 2.63 -8.51 -4.83
CA MET A 64 2.10 -7.33 -4.12
C MET A 64 1.74 -7.61 -2.66
N LEU A 65 1.25 -8.80 -2.32
CA LEU A 65 0.94 -9.16 -0.93
C LEU A 65 2.17 -9.16 -0.02
N LYS A 66 3.36 -9.43 -0.56
CA LYS A 66 4.62 -9.41 0.19
C LYS A 66 5.15 -7.98 0.34
N GLU A 67 5.07 -7.21 -0.74
CA GLU A 67 5.71 -5.88 -0.84
C GLU A 67 4.81 -4.72 -0.36
N ASN A 68 3.51 -4.78 -0.63
CA ASN A 68 2.57 -3.67 -0.41
C ASN A 68 1.84 -3.75 0.94
N ARG A 69 2.45 -4.42 1.93
CA ARG A 69 1.87 -4.47 3.28
C ARG A 69 1.87 -3.07 3.88
N VAL A 70 0.80 -2.74 4.62
CA VAL A 70 0.75 -1.48 5.35
C VAL A 70 1.84 -1.51 6.42
N GLN A 71 2.83 -0.63 6.26
CA GLN A 71 3.92 -0.41 7.21
C GLN A 71 3.65 0.90 7.94
N GLY A 72 3.84 0.89 9.26
CA GLY A 72 3.79 2.12 10.04
C GLY A 72 5.04 2.98 9.79
N TYR A 73 4.99 4.24 10.17
CA TYR A 73 6.16 5.13 10.10
C TYR A 73 7.28 4.71 11.06
N LYS A 74 6.93 4.07 12.18
CA LYS A 74 7.88 3.69 13.22
C LYS A 74 8.46 2.30 12.95
N HIS A 75 9.73 2.27 12.59
CA HIS A 75 10.51 1.05 12.48
C HIS A 75 11.06 0.72 13.87
N ILE A 76 10.71 -0.45 14.40
CA ILE A 76 11.21 -0.95 15.68
C ILE A 76 12.08 -2.15 15.33
N ASP A 77 13.40 -1.96 15.35
CA ASP A 77 14.34 -3.07 15.25
C ASP A 77 14.31 -3.83 16.59
N VAL A 78 13.94 -5.11 16.54
CA VAL A 78 13.95 -6.03 17.69
C VAL A 78 15.17 -6.94 17.59
#